data_AF-A0A2G8PF30-F1
#
_entry.id   AF-A0A2G8PF30-F1
#
_cell.length_a   1.000
_cell.length_b   1.000
_cell.length_c   1.000
_cell.angle_alpha   90.00
_cell.angle_beta   90.00
_cell.angle_gamma   90.00
#
_symmetry.space_group_name_H-M   'P 1'
#
loop_
_entity.id
_entity.type
_entity.pdbx_description
1 polymer ?
#
loop_
_entity_poly.entity_id
_entity_poly.type
_entity_poly.pdbx_seq_one_letter_code
_entity_poly.pdbx_strand_id
1 'polypeptide(L)'
;MALTQQFPVLLVSVLRHDSVPPRWSQLGWTVLRVVAGLFMIHNGLDKLADIEGFAAAYVEVIGLPFPIFFSYVAAYTELIAAPLVALGLFTRPAALSLVATMAVAMFHHIKVAGFSIPYLELSAIYAAIFLAFAVNGGGWFSLDQLLVNGIEAGLNRSSRQKLESLQSSLQATEQVIALGEQEAEAAQTPRS
;
A
#
# COMPACT_ATOMS: atom_id res chain seq x y z
N MET A 1 -3.47 17.25 -17.83
CA MET A 1 -4.60 16.29 -17.87
C MET A 1 -4.15 14.81 -17.80
N ALA A 2 -2.94 14.45 -18.27
CA ALA A 2 -2.43 13.07 -18.18
C ALA A 2 -2.03 12.63 -16.75
N LEU A 3 -1.50 13.53 -15.92
CA LEU A 3 -1.04 13.21 -14.55
C LEU A 3 -2.18 12.71 -13.64
N THR A 4 -3.38 13.29 -13.80
CA THR A 4 -4.58 12.93 -13.01
C THR A 4 -5.16 11.57 -13.37
N GLN A 5 -4.89 11.04 -14.56
CA GLN A 5 -5.39 9.71 -14.97
C GLN A 5 -4.45 8.55 -14.58
N GLN A 6 -3.17 8.85 -14.30
CA GLN A 6 -2.18 7.83 -13.93
C GLN A 6 -2.14 7.55 -12.42
N PHE A 7 -2.50 8.53 -11.59
CA PHE A 7 -2.53 8.40 -10.14
C PHE A 7 -3.31 7.18 -9.62
N PRO A 8 -4.56 6.88 -10.05
CA PRO A 8 -5.28 5.72 -9.55
C PRO A 8 -4.62 4.39 -9.94
N VAL A 9 -3.95 4.33 -11.10
CA VAL A 9 -3.26 3.12 -11.57
C VAL A 9 -2.00 2.86 -10.74
N LEU A 10 -1.21 3.90 -10.46
CA LEU A 10 -0.04 3.79 -9.59
C LEU A 10 -0.42 3.40 -8.17
N LEU A 11 -1.49 4.00 -7.63
CA LEU A 11 -2.01 3.64 -6.31
C LEU A 11 -2.41 2.16 -6.25
N VAL A 12 -3.14 1.67 -7.25
CA VAL A 12 -3.51 0.25 -7.34
C VAL A 12 -2.26 -0.65 -7.38
N SER A 13 -1.23 -0.28 -8.15
CA SER A 13 0.00 -1.09 -8.22
C SER A 13 0.74 -1.18 -6.88
N VAL A 14 0.75 -0.10 -6.10
CA VAL A 14 1.40 -0.09 -4.78
C VAL A 14 0.61 -0.94 -3.78
N LEU A 15 -0.72 -0.87 -3.82
CA LEU A 15 -1.60 -1.56 -2.87
C LEU A 15 -1.89 -3.02 -3.22
N ARG A 16 -1.62 -3.44 -4.46
CA ARG A 16 -1.88 -4.82 -4.90
C ARG A 16 -1.01 -5.82 -4.14
N HIS A 17 -1.62 -6.92 -3.71
CA HIS A 17 -0.91 -8.09 -3.18
C HIS A 17 -0.64 -9.09 -4.31
N ASP A 18 0.61 -9.55 -4.45
CA ASP A 18 1.09 -10.26 -5.64
C ASP A 18 1.00 -11.80 -5.55
N SER A 19 0.05 -12.36 -4.81
CA SER A 19 -0.13 -13.82 -4.75
C SER A 19 -1.60 -14.24 -4.59
N VAL A 20 -1.98 -15.39 -5.15
CA VAL A 20 -3.29 -16.05 -4.90
C VAL A 20 -3.07 -17.34 -4.09
N PRO A 21 -2.59 -17.26 -2.84
CA PRO A 21 -2.40 -18.45 -2.01
C PRO A 21 -3.76 -18.92 -1.43
N PRO A 22 -3.89 -20.18 -0.99
CA PRO A 22 -5.15 -20.76 -0.53
C PRO A 22 -5.79 -19.96 0.63
N ARG A 23 -7.12 -19.99 0.78
CA ARG A 23 -7.85 -19.20 1.81
C ARG A 23 -7.29 -19.33 3.23
N TRP A 24 -6.81 -20.51 3.62
CA TRP A 24 -6.18 -20.75 4.92
C TRP A 24 -4.85 -20.02 5.11
N SER A 25 -4.04 -19.92 4.06
CA SER A 25 -2.80 -19.14 4.10
C SER A 25 -3.08 -17.64 4.26
N GLN A 26 -4.16 -17.14 3.66
CA GLN A 26 -4.60 -15.75 3.80
C GLN A 26 -5.10 -15.45 5.22
N LEU A 27 -5.78 -16.41 5.85
CA LEU A 27 -6.17 -16.29 7.26
C LEU A 27 -4.92 -16.23 8.15
N GLY A 28 -3.96 -17.14 7.96
CA GLY A 28 -2.69 -17.13 8.69
C GLY A 28 -1.91 -15.82 8.50
N TRP A 29 -1.85 -15.32 7.27
CA TRP A 29 -1.25 -14.03 6.94
C TRP A 29 -1.91 -12.87 7.68
N THR A 30 -3.23 -12.87 7.75
CA THR A 30 -4.02 -11.84 8.44
C THR A 30 -3.82 -11.91 9.96
N VAL A 31 -3.82 -13.12 10.53
CA VAL A 31 -3.56 -13.30 11.97
C VAL A 31 -2.15 -12.82 12.31
N LEU A 32 -1.15 -13.21 11.53
CA LEU A 32 0.23 -12.73 11.71
C LEU A 32 0.30 -11.20 11.65
N ARG A 33 -0.39 -10.59 10.68
CA ARG A 33 -0.44 -9.14 10.49
C ARG A 33 -1.03 -8.42 11.70
N VAL A 34 -2.18 -8.89 12.17
CA VAL A 34 -2.90 -8.30 13.31
C VAL A 34 -2.10 -8.48 14.59
N VAL A 35 -1.59 -9.68 14.88
CA VAL A 35 -0.83 -9.95 16.11
C VAL A 35 0.48 -9.15 16.12
N ALA A 36 1.26 -9.17 15.04
CA ALA A 36 2.51 -8.42 14.96
C ALA A 36 2.30 -6.91 15.07
N GLY A 37 1.26 -6.37 14.41
CA GLY A 37 0.89 -4.96 14.53
C GLY A 37 0.44 -4.61 15.96
N LEU A 38 -0.44 -5.40 16.58
CA LEU A 38 -0.92 -5.12 17.94
C LEU A 38 0.20 -5.15 18.98
N PHE A 39 1.13 -6.09 18.89
CA PHE A 39 2.25 -6.14 19.84
C PHE A 39 3.27 -5.04 19.60
N MET A 40 3.45 -4.59 18.35
CA MET A 40 4.33 -3.45 18.07
C MET A 40 3.78 -2.11 18.60
N ILE A 41 2.46 -1.98 18.80
CA ILE A 41 1.87 -0.81 19.49
C ILE A 41 2.44 -0.68 20.90
N HIS A 42 2.60 -1.78 21.62
CA HIS A 42 3.17 -1.77 22.98
C HIS A 42 4.60 -1.19 22.98
N ASN A 43 5.44 -1.55 22.01
CA ASN A 43 6.79 -0.98 21.88
C ASN A 43 6.77 0.54 21.68
N GLY A 44 5.80 1.06 20.93
CA GLY A 44 5.65 2.50 20.72
C GLY A 44 5.17 3.21 21.99
N LEU A 45 4.22 2.61 22.72
CA LEU A 45 3.72 3.14 23.99
C LEU A 45 4.79 3.15 25.08
N ASP A 46 5.60 2.10 25.17
CA ASP A 46 6.70 2.00 26.14
C ASP A 46 7.74 3.10 25.89
N LYS A 47 8.05 3.40 24.62
CA LYS A 47 8.93 4.53 24.27
C LYS A 47 8.35 5.87 24.69
N LEU A 48 7.03 6.09 24.52
CA LEU A 48 6.37 7.33 24.93
C LEU A 48 6.25 7.47 26.44
N ALA A 49 6.18 6.36 27.18
CA ALA A 49 6.06 6.38 28.63
C ALA A 49 7.30 6.96 29.32
N ASP A 50 8.49 6.76 28.74
CA ASP A 50 9.75 7.35 29.20
C ASP A 50 10.64 7.76 28.02
N ILE A 51 10.29 8.90 27.40
CA ILE A 51 10.98 9.35 26.19
C ILE A 51 12.41 9.81 26.45
N GLU A 52 12.66 10.36 27.63
CA GLU A 52 13.95 10.87 28.07
C GLU A 52 14.91 9.71 28.36
N GLY A 53 14.43 8.69 29.08
CA GLY A 53 15.17 7.45 29.30
C GLY A 53 15.47 6.73 27.99
N PHE A 54 14.50 6.63 27.07
CA PHE A 54 14.75 6.04 25.75
C PHE A 54 15.77 6.84 24.93
N ALA A 55 15.70 8.18 24.96
CA ALA A 55 16.67 9.03 24.27
C ALA A 55 18.10 8.80 24.77
N ALA A 56 18.31 8.80 26.09
CA ALA A 56 19.61 8.58 26.69
C ALA A 56 20.13 7.14 26.47
N ALA A 57 19.27 6.13 26.61
CA ALA A 57 19.69 4.73 26.55
C ALA A 57 19.84 4.19 25.12
N TYR A 58 19.10 4.73 24.15
CA TYR A 58 19.10 4.25 22.76
C TYR A 58 19.69 5.26 21.79
N VAL A 59 19.11 6.46 21.72
CA VAL A 59 19.37 7.42 20.63
C VAL A 59 20.74 8.10 20.77
N GLU A 60 21.11 8.50 21.98
CA GLU A 60 22.46 9.01 22.27
C GLU A 60 23.52 7.94 22.05
N VAL A 61 23.23 6.71 22.47
CA VAL A 61 24.15 5.58 22.33
C VAL A 61 24.48 5.33 20.87
N ILE A 62 23.52 5.40 19.94
CA ILE A 62 23.80 5.26 18.51
C ILE A 62 24.47 6.50 17.89
N GLY A 63 24.42 7.66 18.55
CA GLY A 63 25.11 8.89 18.16
C GLY A 63 24.31 9.80 17.25
N LEU A 64 22.97 9.72 17.27
CA LEU A 64 22.12 10.62 16.50
C LEU A 64 22.02 12.01 17.17
N PRO A 65 22.05 13.11 16.39
CA PRO A 65 21.81 14.44 16.92
C PRO A 65 20.34 14.58 17.33
N PHE A 66 20.04 15.45 18.30
CA PHE A 66 18.67 15.67 18.82
C PHE A 66 17.99 14.39 19.34
N PRO A 67 18.50 13.77 20.42
CA PRO A 67 18.04 12.47 20.88
C PRO A 67 16.54 12.38 21.13
N ILE A 68 15.97 13.39 21.82
CA ILE A 68 14.54 13.48 22.13
C ILE A 68 13.68 13.50 20.86
N PHE A 69 14.10 14.22 19.83
CA PHE A 69 13.35 14.29 18.58
C PHE A 69 13.26 12.93 17.90
N PHE A 70 14.38 12.23 17.74
CA PHE A 70 14.39 10.91 17.13
C PHE A 70 13.69 9.85 17.98
N SER A 71 13.69 9.99 19.31
CA SER A 71 12.86 9.16 20.19
C SER A 71 11.37 9.28 19.85
N TYR A 72 10.85 10.50 19.70
CA TYR A 72 9.47 10.71 19.27
C TYR A 72 9.20 10.17 17.86
N VAL A 73 10.14 10.36 16.92
CA VAL A 73 10.02 9.81 15.56
C VAL A 73 9.88 8.29 15.61
N ALA A 74 10.73 7.60 16.37
CA ALA A 74 10.66 6.15 16.52
C ALA A 74 9.33 5.72 17.16
N ALA A 75 8.94 6.37 18.26
CA ALA A 75 7.73 6.03 18.99
C ALA A 75 6.45 6.24 18.18
N TYR A 76 6.31 7.40 17.49
CA TYR A 76 5.16 7.67 16.64
C TYR A 76 5.16 6.83 15.37
N THR A 77 6.32 6.47 14.82
CA THR A 77 6.39 5.53 13.69
C THR A 77 5.77 4.20 14.09
N GLU A 78 6.14 3.66 15.25
CA GLU A 78 5.55 2.41 15.74
C GLU A 78 4.05 2.57 16.08
N LEU A 79 3.66 3.67 16.73
CA LEU A 79 2.28 3.89 17.14
C LEU A 79 1.31 4.14 15.97
N ILE A 80 1.80 4.67 14.84
CA ILE A 80 0.98 4.95 13.65
C ILE A 80 1.07 3.79 12.66
N ALA A 81 2.28 3.32 12.35
CA ALA A 81 2.46 2.29 11.34
C ALA A 81 1.98 0.91 11.81
N ALA A 82 2.07 0.59 13.10
CA ALA A 82 1.64 -0.71 13.59
C ALA A 82 0.12 -0.94 13.49
N PRO A 83 -0.76 0.02 13.87
CA PRO A 83 -2.19 -0.08 13.56
C PRO A 83 -2.50 -0.13 12.07
N LEU A 84 -1.79 0.65 11.25
CA LEU A 84 -1.95 0.63 9.80
C LEU A 84 -1.64 -0.75 9.21
N VAL A 85 -0.53 -1.37 9.65
CA VAL A 85 -0.21 -2.76 9.30
C VAL A 85 -1.29 -3.70 9.80
N ALA A 86 -1.70 -3.64 11.07
CA ALA A 86 -2.72 -4.54 11.63
C ALA A 86 -4.03 -4.52 10.81
N LEU A 87 -4.52 -3.33 10.47
CA LEU A 87 -5.71 -3.15 9.63
C LEU A 87 -5.46 -3.51 8.16
N GLY A 88 -4.21 -3.54 7.73
CA GLY A 88 -3.81 -3.73 6.34
C GLY A 88 -4.16 -2.52 5.49
N LEU A 89 -3.90 -1.31 6.00
CA LEU A 89 -4.07 -0.04 5.30
C LEU A 89 -2.70 0.60 5.04
N PHE A 90 -2.40 0.93 3.79
CA PHE A 90 -1.07 1.33 3.35
C PHE A 90 0.01 0.36 3.86
N THR A 91 -0.26 -0.94 3.73
CA THR A 91 0.51 -1.99 4.43
C THR A 91 1.99 -1.95 4.06
N ARG A 92 2.31 -1.78 2.77
CA ARG A 92 3.70 -1.77 2.30
C ARG A 92 4.53 -0.62 2.89
N PRO A 93 4.15 0.67 2.74
CA PRO A 93 4.91 1.77 3.33
C PRO A 93 4.88 1.75 4.87
N ALA A 94 3.76 1.36 5.50
CA ALA A 94 3.69 1.23 6.95
C ALA A 94 4.66 0.14 7.45
N ALA A 95 4.66 -1.04 6.85
CA ALA A 95 5.56 -2.12 7.21
C ALA A 95 7.04 -1.75 6.93
N LEU A 96 7.33 -1.05 5.83
CA LEU A 96 8.69 -0.56 5.55
C LEU A 96 9.21 0.39 6.64
N SER A 97 8.34 1.27 7.15
CA SER A 97 8.71 2.16 8.26
C SER A 97 9.02 1.39 9.56
N LEU A 98 8.28 0.31 9.84
CA LEU A 98 8.56 -0.57 10.98
C LEU A 98 9.82 -1.40 10.78
N VAL A 99 10.14 -1.82 9.56
CA VAL A 99 11.44 -2.44 9.25
C VAL A 99 12.57 -1.46 9.57
N ALA A 100 12.42 -0.18 9.24
CA ALA A 100 13.44 0.83 9.55
C ALA A 100 13.63 1.02 11.06
N THR A 101 12.57 1.07 11.87
CA THR A 101 12.71 1.17 13.33
C THR A 101 13.38 -0.06 13.93
N MET A 102 13.03 -1.26 13.46
CA MET A 102 13.68 -2.50 13.91
C MET A 102 15.14 -2.58 13.47
N ALA A 103 15.50 -2.08 12.28
CA ALA A 103 16.89 -2.01 11.85
C ALA A 103 17.73 -1.08 12.75
N VAL A 104 17.17 0.07 13.16
CA VAL A 104 17.82 0.97 14.13
C VAL A 104 17.97 0.30 15.49
N ALA A 105 16.96 -0.42 15.97
CA ALA A 105 17.02 -1.19 17.21
C ALA A 105 18.11 -2.27 17.15
N MET A 106 18.19 -3.03 16.06
CA MET A 106 19.26 -4.01 15.83
C MET A 106 20.65 -3.37 15.83
N PHE A 107 20.79 -2.21 15.19
CA PHE A 107 22.05 -1.47 15.18
C PHE A 107 22.47 -1.03 16.60
N HIS A 108 21.53 -0.54 17.41
CA HIS A 108 21.77 -0.25 18.82
C HIS A 108 22.24 -1.50 19.58
N HIS A 109 21.53 -2.62 19.45
CA HIS A 109 21.89 -3.88 20.11
C HIS A 109 23.29 -4.36 19.74
N ILE A 110 23.67 -4.28 18.46
CA ILE A 110 25.03 -4.60 18.00
C ILE A 110 26.07 -3.66 18.64
N LYS A 111 25.76 -2.37 18.75
CA LYS A 111 26.68 -1.38 19.33
C LYS A 111 26.91 -1.60 20.83
N VAL A 112 25.89 -2.00 21.57
CA VAL A 112 25.96 -2.18 23.03
C VAL A 112 26.49 -3.55 23.43
N ALA A 113 26.06 -4.61 22.74
CA ALA A 113 26.30 -6.01 23.15
C ALA A 113 27.09 -6.83 22.11
N GLY A 114 27.52 -6.23 20.99
CA GLY A 114 28.11 -6.95 19.87
C GLY A 114 27.08 -7.85 19.16
N PHE A 115 27.57 -8.84 18.39
CA PHE A 115 26.70 -9.80 17.71
C PHE A 115 26.16 -10.86 18.69
N SER A 116 25.23 -10.46 19.56
CA SER A 116 24.61 -11.30 20.58
C SER A 116 23.18 -11.66 20.17
N ILE A 117 22.95 -12.93 19.86
CA ILE A 117 21.63 -13.43 19.41
C ILE A 117 20.51 -13.09 20.41
N PRO A 118 20.66 -13.27 21.74
CA PRO A 118 19.61 -12.91 22.69
C PRO A 118 19.17 -11.45 22.64
N TYR A 119 20.07 -10.52 22.30
CA TYR A 119 19.75 -9.10 22.16
C TYR A 119 19.07 -8.79 20.83
N LEU A 120 19.40 -9.55 19.77
CA LEU A 120 18.91 -9.28 18.42
C LEU A 120 17.59 -10.00 18.10
N GLU A 121 17.33 -11.14 18.75
CA GLU A 121 16.25 -12.07 18.41
C GLU A 121 14.91 -11.39 18.17
N LEU A 122 14.42 -10.61 19.14
CA LEU A 122 13.10 -9.99 19.04
C LEU A 122 13.04 -8.95 17.90
N SER A 123 14.03 -8.07 17.82
CA SER A 123 14.11 -7.03 16.78
C SER A 123 14.25 -7.62 15.38
N ALA A 124 15.02 -8.71 15.23
CA ALA A 124 15.20 -9.41 13.96
C ALA A 124 13.93 -10.15 13.53
N ILE A 125 13.21 -10.79 14.46
CA ILE A 125 11.93 -11.45 14.18
C ILE A 125 10.89 -10.42 13.70
N TYR A 126 10.74 -9.29 14.41
CA TYR A 126 9.84 -8.22 13.95
C TYR A 126 10.26 -7.64 12.60
N ALA A 127 11.55 -7.39 12.39
CA ALA A 127 12.07 -6.93 11.10
C ALA A 127 11.71 -7.91 9.97
N ALA A 128 11.89 -9.22 10.19
CA ALA A 128 11.56 -10.24 9.20
C ALA A 128 10.05 -10.29 8.90
N ILE A 129 9.21 -10.22 9.92
CA ILE A 129 7.75 -10.19 9.77
C ILE A 129 7.32 -8.96 8.96
N PHE A 130 7.75 -7.76 9.34
CA PHE A 130 7.37 -6.54 8.63
C PHE A 130 8.00 -6.46 7.25
N LEU A 131 9.20 -7.00 7.03
CA LEU A 131 9.78 -7.12 5.70
C LEU A 131 8.91 -8.01 4.79
N ALA A 132 8.38 -9.11 5.33
CA ALA A 132 7.46 -9.96 4.60
C ALA A 132 6.19 -9.19 4.17
N PHE A 133 5.63 -8.33 5.03
CA PHE A 133 4.51 -7.45 4.67
C PHE A 133 4.89 -6.30 3.74
N ALA A 134 6.10 -5.74 3.86
CA ALA A 134 6.60 -4.70 2.97
C ALA A 134 6.77 -5.22 1.53
N VAL A 135 7.22 -6.47 1.38
CA VAL A 135 7.40 -7.12 0.08
C VAL A 135 6.07 -7.64 -0.48
N ASN A 136 5.29 -8.40 0.29
CA ASN A 136 4.11 -9.11 -0.21
C ASN A 136 2.80 -8.31 -0.10
N GLY A 137 2.74 -7.29 0.76
CA GLY A 137 1.54 -6.51 1.02
C GLY A 137 0.58 -7.14 2.05
N GLY A 138 -0.61 -6.54 2.22
CA GLY A 138 -1.55 -6.85 3.30
C GLY A 138 -2.37 -8.14 3.15
N GLY A 139 -2.38 -8.77 1.97
CA GLY A 139 -3.21 -9.95 1.69
C GLY A 139 -4.69 -9.62 1.46
N TRP A 140 -5.53 -10.66 1.36
CA TRP A 140 -6.94 -10.52 0.95
C TRP A 140 -7.83 -9.84 1.99
N PHE A 141 -7.61 -10.10 3.28
CA PHE A 141 -8.37 -9.49 4.38
C PHE A 141 -7.69 -8.20 4.83
N SER A 142 -7.35 -7.32 3.89
CA SER A 142 -6.74 -6.00 4.12
C SER A 142 -7.66 -4.89 3.64
N LEU A 143 -7.57 -3.71 4.28
CA LEU A 143 -8.24 -2.51 3.80
C LEU A 143 -7.68 -2.07 2.43
N ASP A 144 -6.39 -2.33 2.16
CA ASP A 144 -5.77 -2.09 0.86
C ASP A 144 -6.50 -2.83 -0.27
N GLN A 145 -6.83 -4.11 -0.07
CA GLN A 145 -7.57 -4.89 -1.06
C GLN A 145 -9.00 -4.34 -1.26
N LEU A 146 -9.66 -3.90 -0.19
CA LEU A 146 -10.97 -3.26 -0.27
C LEU A 146 -10.92 -1.96 -1.08
N LEU A 147 -9.88 -1.13 -0.88
CA LEU A 147 -9.66 0.10 -1.63
C LEU A 147 -9.38 -0.18 -3.11
N VAL A 148 -8.50 -1.15 -3.42
CA VAL A 148 -8.19 -1.55 -4.80
C VAL A 148 -9.45 -2.02 -5.53
N ASN A 149 -10.24 -2.89 -4.92
CA ASN A 149 -11.48 -3.38 -5.51
C ASN A 149 -12.47 -2.24 -5.81
N GLY A 150 -12.57 -1.25 -4.91
CA GLY A 150 -13.41 -0.07 -5.09
C GLY A 150 -12.96 0.81 -6.26
N ILE A 151 -11.65 1.06 -6.37
CA ILE A 151 -11.06 1.86 -7.45
C ILE A 151 -11.22 1.16 -8.81
N GLU A 152 -10.91 -0.13 -8.89
CA GLU A 152 -11.04 -0.93 -10.11
C GLU A 152 -12.51 -0.97 -10.59
N ALA A 153 -13.48 -1.10 -9.68
CA ALA A 153 -14.90 -1.04 -10.03
C ALA A 153 -15.30 0.32 -10.61
N GLY A 154 -14.77 1.43 -10.09
CA GLY A 154 -15.01 2.79 -10.61
C GLY A 154 -14.41 3.00 -12.00
N LEU A 155 -13.16 2.58 -12.20
CA LEU A 155 -12.47 2.68 -13.49
C LEU A 155 -13.17 1.86 -14.59
N ASN A 156 -13.61 0.64 -14.26
CA ASN A 156 -14.32 -0.22 -15.20
C ASN A 156 -15.66 0.38 -15.67
N ARG A 157 -16.40 1.08 -14.79
CA ARG A 157 -17.64 1.78 -15.16
C ARG A 157 -17.38 2.90 -16.15
N SER A 158 -16.36 3.73 -15.89
CA SER A 158 -16.01 4.84 -16.78
C SER A 158 -15.55 4.36 -18.16
N SER A 159 -14.74 3.29 -18.21
CA SER A 159 -14.29 2.70 -19.48
C SER A 159 -15.46 2.14 -20.30
N ARG A 160 -16.43 1.48 -19.66
CA ARG A 160 -17.63 0.95 -20.35
C ARG A 160 -18.49 2.06 -20.95
N GLN A 161 -18.77 3.11 -20.18
CA GLN A 161 -19.55 4.25 -20.68
C GLN A 161 -18.90 4.91 -21.90
N LYS A 162 -17.57 5.02 -21.90
CA LYS A 162 -16.83 5.58 -23.03
C LYS A 162 -16.94 4.70 -24.28
N LEU A 163 -16.82 3.38 -24.13
CA LEU A 163 -16.98 2.43 -25.23
C LEU A 163 -18.39 2.49 -25.83
N GLU A 164 -19.42 2.54 -24.99
CA GLU A 164 -20.82 2.65 -25.44
C GLU A 164 -21.05 3.95 -26.23
N SER A 165 -20.50 5.08 -25.79
CA SER A 165 -20.60 6.36 -26.51
C SER A 165 -19.86 6.38 -27.84
N LEU A 166 -18.73 5.65 -27.95
CA LEU A 166 -17.98 5.55 -29.20
C LEU A 166 -18.74 4.68 -30.19
N GLN A 167 -19.29 3.55 -29.74
CA GLN A 167 -20.13 2.69 -30.57
C GLN A 167 -21.35 3.44 -31.11
N SER A 168 -22.04 4.23 -30.28
CA SER A 168 -23.17 5.03 -30.75
C SER A 168 -22.77 6.11 -31.76
N SER A 169 -21.61 6.76 -31.56
CA SER A 169 -21.10 7.75 -32.52
C SER A 169 -20.69 7.13 -33.87
N LEU A 170 -20.13 5.92 -33.85
CA LEU A 170 -19.77 5.18 -35.07
C LEU A 170 -21.03 4.75 -35.83
N GLN A 171 -22.02 4.19 -35.13
CA GLN A 171 -23.31 3.84 -35.74
C GLN A 171 -24.01 5.05 -36.35
N ALA A 172 -24.03 6.19 -35.65
CA ALA A 172 -24.59 7.43 -36.20
C ALA A 172 -23.84 7.90 -37.45
N THR A 173 -22.51 7.76 -37.47
CA THR A 173 -21.69 8.11 -38.64
C THR A 173 -21.97 7.18 -39.82
N GLU A 174 -22.05 5.87 -39.60
CA GLU A 174 -22.40 4.87 -40.63
C GLU A 174 -23.79 5.14 -41.22
N GLN A 175 -24.76 5.51 -40.39
CA GLN A 175 -26.11 5.88 -40.84
C GLN A 175 -26.11 7.12 -41.74
N VAL A 176 -25.35 8.16 -41.37
CA VAL A 176 -25.24 9.39 -42.17
C VAL A 176 -24.58 9.11 -43.53
N ILE A 177 -23.54 8.27 -43.56
CA ILE A 177 -22.87 7.87 -44.81
C ILE A 177 -23.85 7.12 -45.72
N ALA A 178 -24.57 6.13 -45.18
CA ALA A 178 -25.53 5.34 -45.96
C ALA A 178 -26.66 6.19 -46.55
N LEU A 179 -27.16 7.19 -45.81
CA LEU A 179 -28.16 8.14 -46.31
C LEU A 179 -27.60 9.01 -47.45
N GLY A 180 -26.37 9.49 -47.32
CA GLY A 180 -25.71 10.28 -48.36
C GLY A 180 -25.47 9.49 -49.66
N GLU A 181 -25.14 8.20 -49.56
CA GLU A 181 -25.01 7.31 -50.73
C GLU A 181 -26.35 7.12 -51.45
N GLN A 182 -27.45 6.90 -50.71
CA GLN A 182 -28.80 6.78 -51.29
C GLN A 182 -29.25 8.05 -52.01
N GLU A 183 -29.00 9.22 -51.43
CA GLU A 183 -29.32 10.50 -52.06
C GLU A 183 -28.52 10.72 -53.35
N ALA A 184 -27.23 10.36 -53.35
CA ALA A 184 -26.38 10.46 -54.54
C ALA A 184 -26.82 9.52 -55.68
N GLU A 185 -27.29 8.32 -55.35
CA GLU A 185 -27.80 7.33 -56.31
C GLU A 185 -29.17 7.76 -56.89
N ALA A 186 -30.05 8.32 -56.05
CA ALA A 186 -31.32 8.90 -56.46
C ALA A 186 -31.15 10.16 -57.35
N ALA A 187 -30.06 10.91 -57.18
CA ALA A 187 -29.75 12.07 -58.01
C ALA A 187 -29.20 11.70 -59.41
N GLN A 188 -28.68 10.48 -59.59
CA GLN A 188 -28.10 10.01 -60.85
C GLN A 188 -29.10 9.30 -61.77
N THR A 189 -30.34 9.05 -61.33
CA THR A 189 -31.37 8.39 -62.15
C THR A 189 -32.00 9.41 -63.12
N PRO A 190 -31.82 9.27 -64.46
CA PRO A 190 -32.33 10.24 -65.41
C PRO A 190 -33.86 10.20 -65.47
N ARG A 191 -34.51 11.37 -65.32
CA ARG A 191 -35.96 11.51 -65.47
C ARG A 191 -36.34 11.25 -66.94
N SER A 192 -36.87 10.06 -67.21
CA SER A 192 -37.49 9.67 -68.48
C SER A 192 -38.85 10.33 -68.67
#